data_AF-A0A0D6LWC1-F1
#
_entry.id   AF-A0A0D6LWC1-F1
#
_cell.length_a   1.000
_cell.length_b   1.000
_cell.length_c   1.000
_cell.angle_alpha   90.00
_cell.angle_beta   90.00
_cell.angle_gamma   90.00
#
_symmetry.space_group_name_H-M   'P 1'
#
loop_
_entity.id
_entity.type
_entity.pdbx_description
1 polymer ?
#
loop_
_entity_poly.entity_id
_entity_poly.type
_entity_poly.pdbx_seq_one_letter_code
_entity_poly.pdbx_strand_id
1 'polypeptide(L)'
;MTENRFEGNDNLYILLDGYYAFANISSNNFTDNYSYGGLMELRGMEKKLVMERNRFLTNKVRRDSANEDYVDSWPRSYAVGVFGSQKAEIHFNQFKNPLMDFEVISGCKVGLLEIHP
;
A
#
# COMPACT_ATOMS: atom_id res chain seq x y z
N MET A 1 -14.33 14.13 15.99
CA MET A 1 -13.39 13.80 14.92
C MET A 1 -13.30 12.27 14.90
N THR A 2 -13.88 11.61 13.89
CA THR A 2 -13.87 10.14 13.77
C THR A 2 -12.82 9.76 12.75
N GLU A 3 -11.59 9.54 13.20
CA GLU A 3 -10.53 8.93 12.40
C GLU A 3 -10.49 7.42 12.66
N ASN A 4 -10.21 6.62 11.63
CA ASN A 4 -9.86 5.22 11.88
C ASN A 4 -8.40 5.15 12.31
N ARG A 5 -8.13 4.37 13.37
CA ARG A 5 -6.79 4.12 13.88
C ARG A 5 -6.46 2.64 13.69
N PHE A 6 -5.48 2.38 12.83
CA PHE A 6 -4.87 1.08 12.64
C PHE A 6 -3.51 1.14 13.34
N GLU A 7 -3.40 0.49 14.50
CA GLU A 7 -2.19 0.57 15.33
C GLU A 7 -1.80 -0.78 15.90
N GLY A 8 -0.50 -1.08 15.87
CA GLY A 8 0.06 -2.27 16.51
C GLY A 8 -0.42 -3.59 15.91
N ASN A 9 -0.94 -3.58 14.68
CA ASN A 9 -1.35 -4.81 14.00
C ASN A 9 -0.13 -5.60 13.53
N ASP A 10 -0.15 -6.92 13.72
CA ASP A 10 0.97 -7.81 13.39
C ASP A 10 1.07 -8.20 11.91
N ASN A 11 -0.02 -8.06 11.17
CA ASN A 11 -0.11 -8.35 9.75
C ASN A 11 -1.18 -7.45 9.10
N LEU A 12 -0.96 -6.14 9.15
CA LEU A 12 -1.85 -5.21 8.47
C LEU A 12 -1.63 -5.28 6.96
N TYR A 13 -2.71 -5.60 6.24
CA TYR A 13 -2.78 -5.48 4.81
C TYR A 13 -4.16 -4.99 4.40
N ILE A 14 -4.21 -3.80 3.78
CA ILE A 14 -5.44 -3.20 3.27
C ILE A 14 -5.41 -3.29 1.75
N LEU A 15 -6.40 -3.96 1.18
CA LEU A 15 -6.56 -4.09 -0.26
C LEU A 15 -7.85 -3.38 -0.69
N LEU A 16 -7.71 -2.39 -1.57
CA LEU A 16 -8.81 -1.96 -2.44
C LEU A 16 -8.54 -2.53 -3.83
N ASP A 17 -9.45 -3.37 -4.31
CA ASP A 17 -9.40 -3.94 -5.66
C ASP A 17 -10.77 -3.79 -6.33
N GLY A 18 -10.87 -2.94 -7.35
CA GLY A 18 -12.12 -2.69 -8.04
C GLY A 18 -11.98 -2.23 -9.49
N TYR A 19 -12.98 -2.52 -10.30
CA TYR A 19 -12.99 -2.12 -11.72
C TYR A 19 -13.42 -0.65 -11.94
N TYR A 20 -14.31 -0.15 -11.08
CA TYR A 20 -14.86 1.21 -11.17
C TYR A 20 -15.11 1.78 -9.76
N ALA A 21 -14.02 2.08 -9.05
CA ALA A 21 -14.10 2.61 -7.69
C ALA A 21 -13.60 4.07 -7.60
N PHE A 22 -14.27 4.82 -6.72
CA PHE A 22 -13.82 6.10 -6.17
C PHE A 22 -13.34 5.84 -4.74
N ALA A 23 -12.05 5.99 -4.49
CA ALA A 23 -11.47 5.74 -3.18
C ALA A 23 -11.12 7.08 -2.51
N ASN A 24 -11.67 7.31 -1.31
CA ASN A 24 -11.25 8.40 -0.45
C ASN A 24 -10.66 7.82 0.84
N ILE A 25 -9.37 8.02 1.00
CA ILE A 25 -8.62 7.58 2.17
C ILE A 25 -8.11 8.86 2.80
N SER A 26 -8.87 9.43 3.72
CA SER A 26 -8.50 10.70 4.35
C SER A 26 -8.58 10.65 5.85
N SER A 27 -7.65 11.35 6.49
CA SER A 27 -7.66 11.56 7.95
C SER A 27 -7.69 10.26 8.76
N ASN A 28 -6.91 9.26 8.33
CA ASN A 28 -6.69 8.03 9.09
C ASN A 28 -5.28 8.00 9.71
N ASN A 29 -5.12 7.19 10.76
CA ASN A 29 -3.85 6.98 11.45
C ASN A 29 -3.41 5.51 11.31
N PHE A 30 -2.25 5.30 10.70
CA PHE A 30 -1.57 4.02 10.53
C PHE A 30 -0.21 4.09 11.24
N THR A 31 -0.13 3.58 12.47
CA THR A 31 1.09 3.68 13.29
C THR A 31 1.55 2.32 13.81
N ASP A 32 2.85 2.06 13.78
CA ASP A 32 3.47 0.87 14.39
C ASP A 32 2.92 -0.49 13.90
N ASN A 33 2.40 -0.55 12.67
CA ASN A 33 1.91 -1.81 12.10
C ASN A 33 3.03 -2.59 11.42
N TYR A 34 2.90 -3.91 11.46
CA TYR A 34 3.71 -4.86 10.68
C TYR A 34 2.96 -5.30 9.43
N SER A 35 3.62 -5.31 8.27
CA SER A 35 3.15 -5.92 7.00
C SER A 35 4.09 -7.01 6.52
N TYR A 36 3.68 -7.88 5.60
CA TYR A 36 4.59 -8.81 4.88
C TYR A 36 5.09 -8.26 3.53
N GLY A 37 4.69 -7.03 3.19
CA GLY A 37 5.07 -6.33 1.97
C GLY A 37 4.54 -4.89 2.04
N GLY A 38 3.54 -4.57 1.22
CA GLY A 38 2.79 -3.33 1.33
C GLY A 38 1.88 -3.29 2.58
N LEU A 39 1.68 -2.12 3.22
CA LEU A 39 0.57 -1.98 4.20
C LEU A 39 -0.78 -1.84 3.50
N MET A 40 -0.78 -1.08 2.41
CA MET A 40 -1.99 -0.73 1.66
C MET A 40 -1.72 -0.82 0.17
N GLU A 41 -2.61 -1.48 -0.55
CA GLU A 41 -2.60 -1.55 -2.01
C GLU A 41 -3.94 -1.15 -2.58
N LEU A 42 -3.88 -0.25 -3.55
CA LEU A 42 -4.96 0.00 -4.48
C LEU A 42 -4.59 -0.68 -5.78
N ARG A 43 -5.42 -1.61 -6.22
CA ARG A 43 -5.24 -2.41 -7.44
C ARG A 43 -6.51 -2.33 -8.27
N GLY A 44 -6.40 -2.56 -9.57
CA GLY A 44 -7.55 -2.62 -10.46
C GLY A 44 -7.58 -1.42 -11.39
N MET A 45 -8.76 -0.84 -11.61
CA MET A 45 -8.97 0.27 -12.54
C MET A 45 -9.67 1.45 -11.86
N GLU A 46 -9.30 1.75 -10.62
CA GLU A 46 -9.80 2.89 -9.83
C GLU A 46 -9.78 4.16 -10.68
N LYS A 47 -10.94 4.82 -10.77
CA LYS A 47 -11.08 6.01 -11.60
C LYS A 47 -10.51 7.24 -10.92
N LYS A 48 -10.60 7.30 -9.59
CA LYS A 48 -10.08 8.40 -8.79
C LYS A 48 -9.76 7.96 -7.37
N LEU A 49 -8.52 8.22 -6.97
CA LEU A 49 -8.05 8.14 -5.60
C LEU A 49 -7.80 9.55 -5.05
N VAL A 50 -8.36 9.83 -3.87
CA VAL A 50 -7.99 10.96 -3.03
C VAL A 50 -7.42 10.42 -1.74
N MET A 51 -6.16 10.74 -1.47
CA MET A 51 -5.48 10.38 -0.24
C MET A 51 -4.93 11.63 0.43
N GLU A 52 -5.53 12.03 1.56
CA GLU A 52 -5.17 13.30 2.21
C GLU A 52 -5.12 13.22 3.73
N ARG A 53 -4.19 13.95 4.35
CA ARG A 53 -4.12 14.12 5.80
C ARG A 53 -4.05 12.80 6.59
N ASN A 54 -3.57 11.72 5.96
CA ASN A 54 -3.29 10.47 6.67
C ASN A 54 -1.90 10.53 7.31
N ARG A 55 -1.74 9.80 8.40
CA ARG A 55 -0.48 9.62 9.11
C ARG A 55 -0.05 8.16 8.97
N PHE A 56 1.04 7.90 8.26
CA PHE A 56 1.69 6.60 8.17
C PHE A 56 3.04 6.70 8.87
N LEU A 57 3.11 6.25 10.12
CA LEU A 57 4.26 6.44 10.99
C LEU A 57 4.79 5.10 11.48
N THR A 58 6.11 4.94 11.44
CA THR A 58 6.84 3.82 12.09
C THR A 58 6.35 2.42 11.75
N ASN A 59 5.63 2.27 10.64
CA ASN A 59 5.24 0.97 10.12
C ASN A 59 6.46 0.26 9.51
N LYS A 60 6.38 -1.06 9.43
CA LYS A 60 7.54 -1.92 9.20
C LYS A 60 7.13 -3.20 8.50
N VAL A 61 8.02 -3.71 7.66
CA VAL A 61 7.84 -5.02 7.02
C VAL A 61 8.42 -6.12 7.93
N ARG A 62 7.70 -7.22 8.11
CA ARG A 62 8.25 -8.46 8.65
C ARG A 62 9.14 -9.08 7.59
N ARG A 63 10.42 -9.15 7.91
CA ARG A 63 11.39 -9.86 7.09
C ARG A 63 11.30 -11.34 7.44
N ASP A 64 10.64 -12.11 6.59
CA ASP A 64 10.81 -13.56 6.61
C ASP A 64 12.07 -13.88 5.80
N SER A 65 13.03 -14.57 6.42
CA SER A 65 14.32 -14.95 5.83
C SER A 65 14.22 -15.81 4.56
N ALA A 66 13.02 -16.30 4.24
CA ALA A 66 12.75 -17.13 3.06
C ALA A 66 12.49 -16.30 1.78
N ASN A 67 12.35 -14.98 1.88
CA ASN A 67 11.99 -14.10 0.75
C ASN A 67 13.15 -13.14 0.38
N GLU A 68 14.39 -13.52 0.68
CA GLU A 68 15.60 -12.79 0.26
C GLU A 68 15.98 -13.07 -1.21
N ASP A 69 15.33 -14.05 -1.84
CA ASP A 69 15.61 -14.44 -3.21
C ASP A 69 14.89 -13.52 -4.20
N TYR A 70 15.65 -12.52 -4.63
CA TYR A 70 15.36 -11.59 -5.72
C TYR A 70 14.92 -12.28 -7.01
N VAL A 71 13.63 -12.16 -7.39
CA VAL A 71 13.20 -12.28 -8.80
C VAL A 71 11.94 -11.43 -9.12
N ASP A 72 11.67 -10.37 -8.35
CA ASP A 72 10.57 -9.45 -8.71
C ASP A 72 11.10 -8.02 -8.81
N SER A 73 10.76 -7.31 -9.88
CA SER A 73 11.24 -5.93 -10.12
C SER A 73 10.63 -4.92 -9.15
N TRP A 74 9.87 -5.39 -8.16
CA TRP A 74 9.13 -4.60 -7.20
C TRP A 74 9.91 -4.41 -5.89
N PRO A 75 9.74 -3.25 -5.23
CA PRO A 75 10.26 -3.07 -3.89
C PRO A 75 9.70 -4.10 -2.91
N ARG A 76 10.53 -4.54 -1.96
CA ARG A 76 10.13 -5.56 -0.97
C ARG A 76 9.10 -5.03 0.03
N SER A 77 9.06 -3.71 0.24
CA SER A 77 8.11 -3.09 1.15
C SER A 77 7.78 -1.65 0.79
N TYR A 78 6.55 -1.24 1.10
CA TYR A 78 6.07 0.12 0.91
C TYR A 78 4.89 0.43 1.83
N ALA A 79 4.68 1.70 2.21
CA ALA A 79 3.50 2.05 2.99
C ALA A 79 2.23 2.01 2.11
N VAL A 80 2.28 2.59 0.92
CA VAL A 80 1.15 2.61 -0.02
C VAL A 80 1.60 2.26 -1.44
N GLY A 81 0.93 1.28 -2.05
CA GLY A 81 1.07 0.96 -3.48
C GLY A 81 -0.18 1.33 -4.26
N VAL A 82 -0.02 2.12 -5.33
CA VAL A 82 -1.11 2.47 -6.25
C VAL A 82 -0.88 1.82 -7.60
N PHE A 83 -1.73 0.88 -7.98
CA PHE A 83 -1.59 0.08 -9.19
C PHE A 83 -2.84 0.14 -10.05
N GLY A 84 -2.68 0.46 -11.33
CA GLY A 84 -3.80 0.50 -12.28
C GLY A 84 -4.81 1.65 -12.08
N SER A 85 -4.54 2.57 -11.15
CA SER A 85 -5.36 3.78 -10.97
C SER A 85 -5.21 4.76 -12.14
N GLN A 86 -6.32 5.34 -12.58
CA GLN A 86 -6.33 6.34 -13.67
C GLN A 86 -5.96 7.74 -13.20
N LYS A 87 -6.27 8.08 -11.94
CA LYS A 87 -5.93 9.37 -11.32
C LYS A 87 -5.78 9.22 -9.81
N ALA A 88 -4.58 9.52 -9.30
CA ALA A 88 -4.29 9.55 -7.88
C ALA A 88 -3.86 10.96 -7.44
N GLU A 89 -4.57 11.52 -6.47
CA GLU A 89 -4.23 12.77 -5.80
C GLU A 89 -3.78 12.44 -4.38
N ILE A 90 -2.49 12.64 -4.10
CA ILE A 90 -1.85 12.30 -2.82
C ILE A 90 -1.15 13.56 -2.30
N HIS A 91 -1.75 14.23 -1.31
CA HIS A 91 -1.19 15.46 -0.75
C HIS A 91 -1.54 15.64 0.71
N PHE A 92 -0.74 16.44 1.42
CA PHE A 92 -0.91 16.72 2.86
C PHE A 92 -0.89 15.47 3.76
N ASN A 93 -0.37 14.34 3.28
CA ASN A 93 -0.12 13.16 4.11
C ASN A 93 1.24 13.26 4.80
N GLN A 94 1.36 12.59 5.93
CA GLN A 94 2.64 12.41 6.61
C GLN A 94 3.07 10.96 6.47
N PHE A 95 4.14 10.75 5.70
CA PHE A 95 4.80 9.45 5.54
C PHE A 95 6.15 9.49 6.27
N LYS A 96 6.32 8.59 7.25
CA LYS A 96 7.57 8.44 8.00
C LYS A 96 7.70 6.99 8.48
N ASN A 97 8.07 6.09 7.57
CA ASN A 97 8.22 4.66 7.79
C ASN A 97 9.68 4.24 7.51
N PRO A 98 10.63 4.55 8.41
CA PRO A 98 12.06 4.32 8.17
C PRO A 98 12.46 2.84 8.04
N LEU A 99 11.55 1.92 8.34
CA LEU A 99 11.74 0.47 8.25
C LEU A 99 11.03 -0.15 7.04
N MET A 100 10.52 0.68 6.13
CA MET A 100 10.02 0.30 4.81
C MET A 100 10.97 0.81 3.74
N ASP A 101 11.06 0.10 2.61
CA ASP A 101 11.96 0.50 1.52
C ASP A 101 11.45 1.79 0.85
N PHE A 102 10.13 1.95 0.72
CA PHE A 102 9.50 3.13 0.14
C PHE A 102 8.27 3.59 0.93
N GLU A 103 7.94 4.87 0.83
CA GLU A 103 6.71 5.41 1.42
C GLU A 103 5.51 5.18 0.49
N VAL A 104 5.64 5.58 -0.76
CA VAL A 104 4.59 5.45 -1.78
C VAL A 104 5.23 4.96 -3.07
N ILE A 105 4.59 3.99 -3.70
CA ILE A 105 4.97 3.50 -5.03
C ILE A 105 3.77 3.47 -5.96
N SER A 106 4.03 3.52 -7.26
CA SER A 106 3.00 3.43 -8.29
C SER A 106 3.50 2.65 -9.50
N GLY A 107 2.59 1.98 -10.20
CA GLY A 107 2.91 1.31 -11.47
C GLY A 107 1.83 0.32 -11.92
N CYS A 108 2.19 -0.65 -12.73
CA CYS A 108 1.29 -1.72 -13.18
C CYS A 108 1.86 -3.07 -12.75
N LYS A 109 1.22 -3.75 -11.78
CA LYS A 109 1.53 -5.16 -11.49
C LYS A 109 0.96 -6.02 -12.61
N VAL A 110 1.84 -6.69 -13.35
CA VAL A 110 1.43 -7.62 -14.42
C VAL A 110 1.18 -8.98 -13.79
N GLY A 111 -0.03 -9.52 -13.94
CA GLY A 111 -0.29 -10.91 -13.64
C GLY A 111 0.24 -11.77 -14.79
N LEU A 112 1.12 -12.72 -14.49
CA LEU A 112 1.49 -13.75 -15.46
C LEU A 112 0.25 -14.64 -15.68
N LEU A 113 -0.35 -14.59 -16.87
CA LEU A 113 -1.37 -15.54 -17.27
C LEU A 113 -0.66 -16.76 -17.88
N GLU A 114 -0.55 -17.85 -17.11
CA GLU A 114 -0.11 -19.14 -17.66
C GLU A 114 -1.28 -19.77 -18.42
N ILE A 115 -1.16 -19.81 -19.76
CA ILE A 115 -2.10 -20.52 -20.61
C ILE A 115 -1.58 -21.95 -20.74
N HIS A 116 -2.19 -22.88 -20.02
CA HIS A 116 -1.97 -24.30 -20.27
C HIS A 116 -2.82 -24.76 -21.47
N PRO A 117 -2.26 -25.54 -22.41
CA PRO A 117 -2.98 -26.06 -23.57
C PRO A 117 -4.11 -27.03 -23.20
#